data_AF-A0A9P7AR53-F1
#
_entry.id   AF-A0A9P7AR53-F1
#
_cell.length_a   1.000
_cell.length_b   1.000
_cell.length_c   1.000
_cell.angle_alpha   90.00
_cell.angle_beta   90.00
_cell.angle_gamma   90.00
#
_symmetry.space_group_name_H-M   'P 1'
#
loop_
_entity.id
_entity.type
_entity.pdbx_description
1 polymer ?
#
loop_
_entity_poly.entity_id
_entity_poly.type
_entity_poly.pdbx_seq_one_letter_code
_entity_poly.pdbx_strand_id
1 'polypeptide(L)' 'WLKAFRSATTQMSTTKRPMLSTAHAIFRGLQESIRDDLAELLDSAPVKLRSALTSAHRKLSDYYFKIDKSPFYV' A
#
# COMPACT_ATOMS: atom_id res chain seq x y z
N TRP A 1 0.51 -9.31 4.51
CA TRP A 1 -0.23 -8.28 3.74
C TRP A 1 -1.79 -8.25 3.81
N LEU A 2 -2.56 -9.26 3.36
CA LEU A 2 -4.03 -9.14 3.11
C LEU A 2 -4.87 -8.66 4.30
N LYS A 3 -4.52 -9.05 5.53
CA LYS A 3 -5.18 -8.57 6.75
C LYS A 3 -5.01 -7.06 6.94
N ALA A 4 -3.80 -6.55 6.72
CA ALA A 4 -3.50 -5.12 6.78
C ALA A 4 -4.27 -4.36 5.69
N PHE A 5 -4.34 -4.90 4.47
CA PHE A 5 -5.11 -4.32 3.38
C PHE A 5 -6.61 -4.21 3.71
N ARG A 6 -7.20 -5.26 4.29
CA ARG A 6 -8.60 -5.24 4.75
C ARG A 6 -8.84 -4.20 5.84
N SER A 7 -7.93 -4.11 6.81
CA SER A 7 -8.03 -3.13 7.89
C SER A 7 -7.97 -1.69 7.35
N ALA A 8 -6.99 -1.40 6.49
CA ALA A 8 -6.82 -0.11 5.83
C ALA A 8 -8.06 0.31 5.03
N THR A 9 -8.59 -0.58 4.18
CA THR A 9 -9.79 -0.29 3.38
C THR A 9 -11.02 -0.07 4.26
N THR A 10 -11.19 -0.86 5.34
CA THR A 10 -12.27 -0.66 6.32
C THR A 10 -12.18 0.73 6.97
N GLN A 11 -10.99 1.13 7.43
CA GLN A 11 -10.77 2.45 8.05
C GLN A 11 -11.04 3.61 7.07
N MET A 12 -10.58 3.47 5.82
CA MET A 12 -10.81 4.49 4.80
C MET A 12 -12.29 4.60 4.42
N SER A 13 -13.03 3.50 4.40
CA SER A 13 -14.47 3.49 4.11
C SER A 13 -15.34 4.04 5.23
N THR A 14 -14.92 3.94 6.49
CA THR A 14 -15.68 4.50 7.63
C THR A 14 -15.43 6.00 7.84
N THR A 15 -14.36 6.55 7.23
CA THR A 15 -13.96 7.95 7.41
C THR A 15 -14.74 8.86 6.47
N LYS A 16 -15.71 9.63 6.99
CA LYS A 16 -16.52 10.58 6.20
C LYS A 16 -15.73 11.76 5.61
N ARG A 17 -14.60 12.12 6.22
CA ARG A 17 -13.70 13.19 5.77
C ARG A 17 -12.27 12.64 5.74
N PRO A 18 -11.83 12.02 4.63
CA PRO A 18 -10.50 11.47 4.55
C PRO A 18 -9.48 12.59 4.61
N MET A 19 -8.59 12.55 5.60
CA MET A 19 -7.42 13.43 5.63
C MET A 19 -6.37 12.89 4.68
N LEU A 20 -5.80 13.76 3.84
CA LEU A 20 -4.79 13.39 2.85
C LEU A 20 -3.55 12.77 3.51
N SER A 21 -3.14 13.30 4.67
CA SER A 21 -2.04 12.75 5.48
C SER A 21 -2.33 11.33 5.98
N THR A 22 -3.57 11.04 6.41
CA THR A 22 -3.97 9.71 6.85
C THR A 22 -4.00 8.72 5.67
N ALA A 23 -4.55 9.12 4.53
CA ALA A 23 -4.55 8.29 3.32
C ALA A 23 -3.12 7.97 2.86
N HIS A 24 -2.22 8.96 2.90
CA HIS A 24 -0.81 8.79 2.61
C HIS A 24 -0.17 7.79 3.58
N ALA A 25 -0.31 7.99 4.90
CA ALA A 25 0.26 7.09 5.90
C ALA A 25 -0.21 5.64 5.72
N ILE A 26 -1.49 5.43 5.41
CA ILE A 26 -2.06 4.11 5.12
C ILE A 26 -1.40 3.49 3.88
N PHE A 27 -1.30 4.22 2.77
CA PHE A 27 -0.66 3.69 1.55
C PHE A 27 0.82 3.39 1.74
N ARG A 28 1.55 4.25 2.46
CA ARG A 28 2.96 3.99 2.81
C ARG A 28 3.10 2.73 3.66
N GLY A 29 2.31 2.57 4.72
CA GLY A 29 2.35 1.38 5.58
C GLY A 29 1.99 0.09 4.84
N LEU A 30 1.02 0.13 3.91
CA LEU A 30 0.73 -1.01 3.06
C LEU A 30 1.88 -1.36 2.10
N GLN A 31 2.58 -0.35 1.58
CA GLN A 31 3.72 -0.53 0.69
C GLN A 31 4.91 -1.15 1.43
N GLU A 32 5.22 -0.64 2.63
CA GLU A 32 6.24 -1.20 3.53
C GLU A 32 5.95 -2.66 3.88
N SER A 33 4.70 -2.99 4.22
CA SER A 33 4.32 -4.39 4.47
C SER A 33 4.55 -5.30 3.27
N ILE A 34 4.37 -4.85 2.02
CA ILE A 34 4.67 -5.67 0.84
C ILE A 34 6.18 -5.83 0.66
N ARG A 35 6.95 -4.77 0.89
CA ARG A 35 8.42 -4.81 0.80
C ARG A 35 8.96 -5.85 1.77
N ASP A 36 8.46 -5.85 3.01
CA ASP A 36 8.89 -6.79 4.05
C ASP A 36 8.45 -8.23 3.69
N ASP A 37 7.19 -8.42 3.25
CA ASP A 37 6.69 -9.71 2.75
C ASP A 37 7.51 -10.23 1.54
N LEU A 38 8.03 -9.34 0.67
CA LEU A 38 8.89 -9.70 -0.46
C LEU A 38 10.32 -10.04 -0.05
N ALA A 39 10.85 -9.38 0.99
CA ALA A 39 12.20 -9.62 1.52
C ALA A 39 12.27 -10.95 2.26
N GLU A 40 11.20 -11.35 2.94
CA GLU A 40 11.08 -12.63 3.65
C GLU A 40 10.67 -13.79 2.72
N LEU A 41 10.30 -13.50 1.47
CA LEU A 41 9.80 -14.50 0.53
C LEU A 41 10.92 -15.43 0.06
N LEU A 42 10.83 -16.71 0.43
CA LEU A 42 11.72 -17.77 -0.06
C LEU A 42 11.79 -17.79 -1.59
N ASP A 43 12.96 -18.10 -2.14
CA ASP A 43 13.17 -18.20 -3.60
C ASP A 43 12.36 -19.33 -4.23
N SER A 44 11.95 -20.32 -3.45
CA SER A 44 11.04 -21.40 -3.86
C SER A 44 9.57 -20.97 -3.95
N ALA A 45 9.24 -19.74 -3.53
CA ALA A 45 7.86 -19.26 -3.58
C ALA A 45 7.34 -19.17 -5.02
N PRO A 46 6.03 -19.41 -5.24
CA PRO A 46 5.45 -19.34 -6.57
C PRO A 46 5.74 -17.98 -7.25
N VAL A 47 6.27 -18.01 -8.47
CA VAL A 47 6.55 -16.80 -9.27
C VAL A 47 5.31 -15.89 -9.38
N LYS A 48 4.12 -16.50 -9.47
CA LYS A 48 2.84 -15.77 -9.49
C LYS A 48 2.61 -14.94 -8.23
N LEU A 49 2.97 -15.47 -7.05
CA LEU A 49 2.85 -14.75 -5.78
C LEU A 49 3.80 -13.56 -5.73
N ARG A 50 5.08 -13.78 -6.09
CA ARG A 50 6.09 -12.72 -6.15
C ARG A 50 5.66 -11.61 -7.13
N SER A 51 5.21 -11.98 -8.33
CA SER A 51 4.71 -11.02 -9.33
C SER A 51 3.48 -10.24 -8.85
N ALA A 52 2.54 -10.90 -8.18
CA ALA A 52 1.36 -10.24 -7.63
C ALA A 52 1.73 -9.22 -6.53
N LEU A 53 2.64 -9.58 -5.61
CA LEU A 53 3.14 -8.69 -4.57
C LEU A 53 3.90 -7.49 -5.18
N THR A 54 4.81 -7.73 -6.12
CA THR A 54 5.52 -6.64 -6.83
C THR A 54 4.55 -5.70 -7.55
N SER A 55 3.53 -6.23 -8.20
CA SER A 55 2.50 -5.44 -8.88
C SER A 55 1.69 -4.59 -7.90
N ALA A 56 1.31 -5.15 -6.74
CA ALA A 56 0.62 -4.43 -5.69
C ALA A 56 1.50 -3.32 -5.08
N HIS A 57 2.78 -3.59 -4.84
CA HIS A 57 3.75 -2.59 -4.36
C HIS A 57 3.87 -1.42 -5.34
N ARG A 58 4.02 -1.70 -6.64
CA ARG A 58 4.08 -0.66 -7.69
C ARG A 58 2.81 0.17 -7.73
N LYS A 59 1.63 -0.48 -7.64
CA LYS A 59 0.34 0.23 -7.66
C LYS A 59 0.19 1.20 -6.49
N LEU A 60 0.66 0.81 -5.30
CA LEU A 60 0.67 1.70 -4.13
C LEU A 60 1.63 2.88 -4.31
N SER A 61 2.82 2.63 -4.89
CA SER A 61 3.77 3.69 -5.23
C SER A 61 3.20 4.69 -6.25
N ASP A 62 2.39 4.25 -7.21
CA ASP A 62 1.73 5.15 -8.15
C ASP A 62 0.72 6.08 -7.45
N TYR A 63 -0.01 5.56 -6.45
CA TYR A 63 -0.93 6.38 -5.65
C TYR A 63 -0.17 7.37 -4.76
N TYR A 64 0.95 6.93 -4.18
CA TYR A 64 1.84 7.79 -3.42
C TYR A 64 2.29 9.01 -4.24
N PHE A 65 2.81 8.78 -5.45
CA PHE A 65 3.31 9.86 -6.31
C PHE A 65 2.22 10.82 -6.78
N LYS A 66 0.98 10.34 -6.91
CA LYS A 66 -0.18 11.19 -7.20
C LYS A 66 -0.58 12.07 -6.01
N ILE A 67 -0.47 11.55 -4.79
CA ILE A 67 -0.76 12.30 -3.56
C ILE A 67 0.30 13.38 -3.33
N ASP A 68 1.57 13.05 -3.54
CA ASP A 68 2.70 13.97 -3.39
C ASP A 68 2.62 15.17 -4.35
N LYS A 69 2.15 14.93 -5.58
CA LYS A 69 1.90 15.98 -6.58
C LYS A 69 0.63 16.81 -6.33
N SER A 70 -0.13 16.50 -5.29
CA SER A 70 -1.36 17.24 -4.98
C SER A 70 -0.98 18.65 -4.48
N PRO A 71 -1.62 19.71 -4.99
CA PRO A 71 -1.39 21.08 -4.50
C PRO A 71 -1.84 21.29 -3.04
N PHE A 72 -2.48 20.29 -2.44
CA PHE A 72 -2.91 20.27 -1.04
C PHE A 72 -1.93 19.53 -0.12
N TYR A 73 -0.81 19.04 -0.65
CA TYR A 73 0.29 18.43 0.10
C TYR A 73 1.46 19.43 0.09
N VAL A 74 1.71 20.09 1.24
CA VAL A 74 2.77 21.10 1.45
C VAL A 74 3.76 20.55 2.47
#